data_AF-A0A0D0B0H5-F1
#
_entry.id   AF-A0A0D0B0H5-F1
#
_cell.length_a   1.000
_cell.length_b   1.000
_cell.length_c   1.000
_cell.angle_alpha   90.00
_cell.angle_beta   90.00
_cell.angle_gamma   90.00
#
_symmetry.space_group_name_H-M   'P 1'
#
loop_
_entity.id
_entity.type
_entity.pdbx_description
1 polymer ?
#
loop_
_entity_poly.entity_id
_entity_poly.type
_entity_poly.pdbx_seq_one_letter_code
_entity_poly.pdbx_strand_id
1 'polypeptide(L)'
;MPPIPKRRKLSDITVGDTNELLYKLEEFRSSLDEGDENLPSGLFSKLQELRDKLEDHASFSKVDPMTLLSLKISSGPLFLINDKRQEVESLGLAETPGCLPIDTTRFLISLVRGHVASVTEAGSRILINMLLLRVVSVMCLGDTAVNIIPEFPLPRTIFNQDSGKCSFSGVVDFLVTKLPARYTEYLLGDPTTALANPSYIQGPTTSNIFEAKHDNVRAALPQAAIAASSYCQLQGLFVVRGVVTSGEQWIFFMYERHTDGTGLVRSSPQYTLGRNLEGLALVLGLLRDSIDNATSSDHTFFTTT
;
A
#
# COMPACT_ATOMS: atom_id res chain seq x y z
N MET A 1 16.68 38.63 -24.64
CA MET A 1 16.88 37.90 -23.37
C MET A 1 17.19 36.45 -23.70
N PRO A 2 18.32 35.88 -23.24
CA PRO A 2 18.57 34.45 -23.37
C PRO A 2 17.52 33.66 -22.57
N PRO A 3 17.06 32.50 -23.05
CA PRO A 3 16.06 31.70 -22.34
C PRO A 3 16.66 31.20 -21.03
N ILE A 4 15.92 31.41 -19.93
CA ILE A 4 16.29 30.88 -18.61
C ILE A 4 16.22 29.35 -18.70
N PRO A 5 17.32 28.62 -18.44
CA PRO A 5 17.30 27.16 -18.50
C PRO A 5 16.30 26.62 -17.47
N LYS A 6 15.36 25.79 -17.95
CA LYS A 6 14.41 25.08 -17.07
C LYS A 6 15.21 24.20 -16.10
N ARG A 7 14.97 24.36 -14.81
CA ARG A 7 15.50 23.46 -13.77
C ARG A 7 15.04 22.04 -14.09
N ARG A 8 16.00 21.13 -14.31
CA ARG A 8 15.73 19.70 -14.47
C ARG A 8 15.18 19.16 -13.16
N LYS A 9 14.17 18.28 -13.23
CA LYS A 9 13.66 17.58 -12.05
C LYS A 9 14.62 16.43 -11.73
N LEU A 10 14.68 16.02 -10.46
CA LEU A 10 15.50 14.86 -10.04
C LEU A 10 15.12 13.58 -10.82
N SER A 11 13.88 13.48 -11.29
CA SER A 11 13.36 12.40 -12.13
C SER A 11 13.99 12.31 -13.51
N ASP A 12 14.68 13.36 -13.98
CA ASP A 12 15.26 13.44 -15.32
C ASP A 12 16.75 13.00 -15.34
N ILE A 13 17.28 12.61 -14.19
CA ILE A 13 18.67 12.18 -13.99
C ILE A 13 18.80 10.74 -14.48
N THR A 14 19.70 10.49 -15.43
CA THR A 14 19.97 9.12 -15.91
C THR A 14 20.77 8.33 -14.89
N VAL A 15 20.78 7.00 -14.99
CA VAL A 15 21.63 6.14 -14.13
C VAL A 15 23.11 6.55 -14.20
N GLY A 16 23.58 6.98 -15.38
CA GLY A 16 24.94 7.51 -15.56
C GLY A 16 25.17 8.82 -14.82
N ASP A 17 24.21 9.75 -14.88
CA ASP A 17 24.29 11.03 -14.16
C ASP A 17 24.25 10.81 -12.63
N THR A 18 23.44 9.87 -12.15
CA THR A 18 23.34 9.49 -10.73
C THR A 18 24.68 8.93 -10.22
N ASN A 19 25.31 8.03 -10.98
CA ASN A 19 26.60 7.45 -10.61
C ASN A 19 27.71 8.51 -10.56
N GLU A 20 27.73 9.45 -11.52
CA GLU A 20 28.67 10.58 -11.51
C GLU A 20 28.41 11.51 -10.31
N LEU A 21 27.15 11.79 -10.00
CA LEU A 21 26.74 12.58 -8.83
C LEU A 21 27.16 11.92 -7.52
N LEU A 22 26.96 10.61 -7.37
CA LEU A 22 27.39 9.83 -6.21
C LEU A 22 28.91 9.85 -6.06
N TYR A 23 29.64 9.66 -7.16
CA TYR A 23 31.09 9.74 -7.18
C TYR A 23 31.59 11.13 -6.74
N LYS A 24 30.99 12.20 -7.30
CA LYS A 24 31.33 13.58 -6.94
C LYS A 24 30.97 13.93 -5.50
N LEU A 25 29.87 13.37 -4.97
CA LEU A 25 29.52 13.54 -3.57
C LEU A 25 30.55 12.90 -2.64
N GLU A 26 31.04 11.72 -3.01
CA GLU A 26 32.05 11.01 -2.21
C GLU A 26 33.42 11.69 -2.30
N GLU A 27 33.81 12.18 -3.48
CA GLU A 27 35.01 12.99 -3.69
C GLU A 27 34.96 14.27 -2.83
N PHE A 28 33.83 14.99 -2.87
CA PHE A 28 33.61 16.17 -2.05
C PHE A 28 33.67 15.85 -0.56
N ARG A 29 32.94 14.80 -0.11
CA ARG A 29 32.95 14.36 1.29
C ARG A 29 34.36 14.01 1.76
N SER A 30 35.13 13.28 0.95
CA SER A 30 36.50 12.87 1.28
C SER A 30 37.48 14.04 1.32
N SER A 31 37.16 15.17 0.67
CA SER A 31 37.95 16.40 0.73
C SER A 31 37.67 17.26 1.97
N LEU A 32 36.60 16.97 2.72
CA LEU A 32 36.25 17.69 3.94
C LEU A 32 36.97 17.07 5.14
N ASP A 33 37.56 17.91 5.98
CA ASP A 33 38.15 17.48 7.25
C ASP A 33 37.04 17.46 8.33
N GLU A 34 36.76 16.28 8.90
CA GLU A 34 35.77 16.13 9.98
C GLU A 34 36.13 16.94 11.24
N GLY A 35 37.40 17.35 11.39
CA GLY A 35 37.88 18.20 12.48
C GLY A 35 37.81 19.71 12.21
N ASP A 36 37.38 20.16 11.02
CA ASP A 36 37.31 21.59 10.71
C ASP A 36 36.09 22.25 11.37
N GLU A 37 36.34 23.04 12.42
CA GLU A 37 35.33 23.79 13.17
C GLU A 37 34.61 24.87 12.32
N ASN A 38 35.12 25.22 11.14
CA ASN A 38 34.49 26.17 10.24
C ASN A 38 33.39 25.54 9.38
N LEU A 39 33.25 24.21 9.38
CA LEU A 39 32.21 23.55 8.61
C LEU A 39 30.83 23.78 9.22
N PRO A 40 29.79 24.00 8.39
CA PRO A 40 28.42 24.09 8.89
C PRO A 40 28.03 22.84 9.65
N SER A 41 27.48 23.02 10.86
CA SER A 41 26.95 21.92 11.67
C SER A 41 25.93 21.11 10.87
N GLY A 42 26.12 19.80 10.79
CA GLY A 42 25.23 18.89 10.05
C GLY A 42 25.51 18.75 8.55
N LEU A 43 26.58 19.35 8.02
CA LEU A 43 26.98 19.18 6.61
C LEU A 43 27.14 17.70 6.23
N PHE A 44 27.89 16.92 7.02
CA PHE A 44 28.08 15.48 6.78
C PHE A 44 26.77 14.71 6.82
N SER A 45 25.85 15.05 7.72
CA SER A 45 24.51 14.45 7.78
C SER A 45 23.71 14.74 6.51
N LYS A 46 23.75 15.98 6.00
CA LYS A 46 23.07 16.35 4.74
C LYS A 46 23.71 15.73 3.50
N LEU A 47 25.05 15.58 3.47
CA LEU A 47 25.74 14.88 2.39
C LEU A 47 25.38 13.40 2.38
N GLN A 48 25.31 12.76 3.55
CA GLN A 48 24.82 11.39 3.66
C GLN A 48 23.35 11.29 3.21
N GLU A 49 22.49 12.22 3.61
CA GLU A 49 21.08 12.25 3.18
C GLU A 49 20.95 12.42 1.65
N LEU A 50 21.79 13.25 1.02
CA LEU A 50 21.79 13.45 -0.43
C LEU A 50 22.32 12.22 -1.16
N ARG A 51 23.38 11.59 -0.63
CA ARG A 51 23.89 10.30 -1.12
C ARG A 51 22.82 9.22 -1.03
N ASP A 52 22.15 9.11 0.10
CA ASP A 52 21.05 8.17 0.35
C ASP A 52 19.88 8.37 -0.61
N LYS A 53 19.62 9.61 -1.04
CA LYS A 53 18.61 9.96 -2.07
C LYS A 53 19.05 9.60 -3.49
N LEU A 54 20.35 9.64 -3.76
CA LEU A 54 20.95 9.32 -5.05
C LEU A 54 21.25 7.83 -5.22
N GLU A 55 21.52 7.11 -4.12
CA GLU A 55 21.68 5.67 -4.14
C GLU A 55 20.38 5.02 -4.64
N ASP A 56 20.54 4.09 -5.58
CA ASP A 56 19.46 3.47 -6.36
C ASP A 56 18.46 2.78 -5.42
N HIS A 57 17.38 3.50 -5.10
CA HIS A 57 16.26 2.94 -4.38
C HIS A 57 15.27 2.41 -5.42
N ALA A 58 14.98 1.12 -5.33
CA ALA A 58 14.02 0.50 -6.21
C ALA A 58 12.62 1.02 -5.85
N SER A 59 12.00 1.72 -6.79
CA SER A 59 10.57 2.02 -6.70
C SER A 59 9.78 0.73 -6.58
N PHE A 60 8.73 0.72 -5.76
CA PHE A 60 7.81 -0.43 -5.68
C PHE A 60 7.27 -0.85 -7.05
N SER A 61 7.09 0.10 -7.98
CA SER A 61 6.63 -0.17 -9.36
C SER A 61 7.62 -0.94 -10.23
N LYS A 62 8.88 -1.10 -9.79
CA LYS A 62 9.91 -1.89 -10.47
C LYS A 62 10.10 -3.29 -9.86
N VAL A 63 9.36 -3.61 -8.81
CA VAL A 63 9.47 -4.88 -8.09
C VAL A 63 8.90 -6.02 -8.93
N ASP A 64 9.64 -7.11 -8.99
CA ASP A 64 9.26 -8.34 -9.68
C ASP A 64 9.35 -9.56 -8.72
N PRO A 65 8.94 -10.77 -9.15
CA PRO A 65 9.06 -11.96 -8.31
C PRO A 65 10.50 -12.30 -7.89
N MET A 66 11.51 -11.94 -8.68
CA MET A 66 12.92 -12.19 -8.33
C MET A 66 13.37 -11.31 -7.16
N THR A 67 12.80 -10.12 -7.05
CA THR A 67 12.99 -9.21 -5.92
C THR A 67 12.48 -9.83 -4.61
N LEU A 68 11.35 -10.55 -4.63
CA LEU A 68 10.85 -11.27 -3.44
C LEU A 68 11.81 -12.37 -3.02
N LEU A 69 12.32 -13.14 -3.99
CA LEU A 69 13.26 -14.23 -3.75
C LEU A 69 14.56 -13.73 -3.14
N SER A 70 15.12 -12.60 -3.62
CA SER A 70 16.32 -12.03 -3.00
C SER A 70 16.07 -11.65 -1.55
N LEU A 71 14.91 -11.05 -1.26
CA LEU A 71 14.46 -10.71 0.10
C LEU A 71 14.05 -11.90 0.96
N LYS A 72 14.18 -13.14 0.48
CA LYS A 72 13.72 -14.34 1.17
C LYS A 72 12.24 -14.25 1.56
N ILE A 73 11.43 -13.56 0.74
CA ILE A 73 9.98 -13.53 0.86
C ILE A 73 9.43 -14.67 0.01
N SER A 74 8.92 -15.68 0.69
CA SER A 74 8.26 -16.83 0.07
C SER A 74 6.79 -16.51 -0.27
N SER A 75 6.20 -17.32 -1.15
CA SER A 75 4.81 -17.16 -1.59
C SER A 75 3.99 -18.42 -1.34
N GLY A 76 2.74 -18.26 -0.91
CA GLY A 76 1.80 -19.36 -0.67
C GLY A 76 0.37 -19.04 -1.08
N PRO A 77 -0.52 -20.05 -1.15
CA PRO A 77 -1.92 -19.83 -1.44
C PRO A 77 -2.71 -19.43 -0.21
N LEU A 78 -3.85 -18.77 -0.44
CA LEU A 78 -4.88 -18.47 0.55
C LEU A 78 -6.24 -18.87 -0.03
N PHE A 79 -6.90 -19.89 0.50
CA PHE A 79 -8.15 -20.39 -0.06
C PHE A 79 -9.33 -19.97 0.80
N LEU A 80 -10.40 -19.47 0.18
CA LEU A 80 -11.65 -19.20 0.90
C LEU A 80 -12.22 -20.52 1.43
N ILE A 81 -12.56 -20.56 2.71
CA ILE A 81 -13.24 -21.71 3.30
C ILE A 81 -14.66 -21.74 2.72
N ASN A 82 -14.98 -22.77 1.93
CA ASN A 82 -16.26 -22.86 1.22
C ASN A 82 -17.48 -22.72 2.16
N ASP A 83 -17.43 -23.36 3.33
CA ASP A 83 -18.51 -23.33 4.33
C ASP A 83 -18.74 -21.93 4.92
N LYS A 84 -17.74 -21.04 4.81
CA LYS A 84 -17.81 -19.66 5.29
C LYS A 84 -18.24 -18.66 4.22
N ARG A 85 -18.39 -19.08 2.96
CA ARG A 85 -18.71 -18.17 1.86
C ARG A 85 -19.99 -17.36 2.10
N GLN A 86 -21.05 -18.01 2.55
CA GLN A 86 -22.34 -17.34 2.81
C GLN A 86 -22.23 -16.31 3.95
N GLU A 87 -21.40 -16.60 4.97
CA GLU A 87 -21.13 -15.68 6.07
C GLU A 87 -20.42 -14.42 5.57
N VAL A 88 -19.42 -14.58 4.70
CA VAL A 88 -18.70 -13.46 4.05
C VAL A 88 -19.64 -12.64 3.16
N GLU A 89 -20.46 -13.29 2.33
CA GLU A 89 -21.44 -12.58 1.50
C GLU A 89 -22.45 -11.80 2.35
N SER A 90 -22.90 -12.39 3.46
CA SER A 90 -23.78 -11.71 4.43
C SER A 90 -23.09 -10.50 5.06
N LEU A 91 -21.79 -10.61 5.36
CA LEU A 91 -20.97 -9.51 5.88
C LEU A 91 -20.89 -8.33 4.89
N GLY A 92 -20.79 -8.63 3.58
CA GLY A 92 -20.78 -7.62 2.51
C GLY A 92 -22.14 -7.01 2.20
N LEU A 93 -23.23 -7.72 2.50
CA LEU A 93 -24.61 -7.23 2.36
C LEU A 93 -25.10 -6.46 3.59
N ALA A 94 -24.40 -6.53 4.72
CA ALA A 94 -24.81 -5.88 5.96
C ALA A 94 -25.02 -4.37 5.79
N GLU A 95 -26.05 -3.84 6.43
CA GLU A 95 -26.36 -2.42 6.42
C GLU A 95 -26.40 -1.87 7.84
N THR A 96 -25.91 -0.64 7.99
CA THR A 96 -25.89 0.12 9.23
C THR A 96 -26.58 1.46 9.02
N PRO A 97 -27.11 2.10 10.08
CA PRO A 97 -27.76 3.41 9.94
C PRO A 97 -26.83 4.44 9.29
N GLY A 98 -27.30 5.07 8.21
CA GLY A 98 -26.53 6.10 7.49
C GLY A 98 -25.46 5.58 6.52
N CYS A 99 -25.32 4.26 6.35
CA CYS A 99 -24.43 3.70 5.34
C CYS A 99 -24.95 3.92 3.91
N LEU A 100 -24.07 3.81 2.91
CA LEU A 100 -24.44 3.76 1.50
C LEU A 100 -25.14 2.43 1.21
N PRO A 101 -26.43 2.36 0.85
CA PRO A 101 -27.14 1.08 0.69
C PRO A 101 -26.54 0.19 -0.41
N ILE A 102 -26.76 -1.13 -0.31
CA ILE A 102 -26.22 -2.07 -1.32
C ILE A 102 -26.81 -1.82 -2.72
N ASP A 103 -28.10 -1.50 -2.81
CA ASP A 103 -28.75 -1.24 -4.10
C ASP A 103 -28.28 0.06 -4.74
N THR A 104 -28.03 1.10 -3.93
CA THR A 104 -27.39 2.33 -4.40
C THR A 104 -25.97 2.05 -4.89
N THR A 105 -25.22 1.19 -4.19
CA THR A 105 -23.87 0.79 -4.61
C THR A 105 -23.91 0.06 -5.96
N ARG A 106 -24.85 -0.88 -6.16
CA ARG A 106 -25.04 -1.55 -7.45
C ARG A 106 -25.36 -0.56 -8.57
N PHE A 107 -26.29 0.37 -8.32
CA PHE A 107 -26.65 1.41 -9.27
C PHE A 107 -25.45 2.27 -9.68
N LEU A 108 -24.65 2.72 -8.70
CA LEU A 108 -23.45 3.53 -8.96
C LEU A 108 -22.41 2.76 -9.77
N ILE A 109 -22.15 1.49 -9.46
CA ILE A 109 -21.23 0.65 -10.23
C ILE A 109 -21.73 0.48 -11.66
N SER A 110 -23.03 0.22 -11.86
CA SER A 110 -23.63 0.12 -13.19
C SER A 110 -23.51 1.43 -13.97
N LEU A 111 -23.69 2.57 -13.32
CA LEU A 111 -23.53 3.89 -13.93
C LEU A 111 -22.08 4.11 -14.39
N VAL A 112 -21.10 3.80 -13.53
CA VAL A 112 -19.68 3.91 -13.87
C VAL A 112 -19.35 3.01 -15.07
N ARG A 113 -19.78 1.74 -15.05
CA ARG A 113 -19.58 0.81 -16.18
C ARG A 113 -20.25 1.26 -17.47
N GLY A 114 -21.35 2.01 -17.39
CA GLY A 114 -22.07 2.53 -18.56
C GLY A 114 -21.43 3.77 -19.19
N HIS A 115 -20.60 4.51 -18.43
CA HIS A 115 -20.11 5.82 -18.83
C HIS A 115 -18.59 6.02 -18.76
N VAL A 116 -17.86 5.11 -18.12
CA VAL A 116 -16.42 5.22 -17.89
C VAL A 116 -15.71 3.95 -18.35
N ALA A 117 -14.62 4.12 -19.10
CA ALA A 117 -13.79 2.99 -19.53
C ALA A 117 -13.03 2.38 -18.35
N SER A 118 -13.51 1.25 -17.84
CA SER A 118 -12.93 0.52 -16.69
C SER A 118 -11.53 -0.06 -16.94
N VAL A 119 -11.08 -0.08 -18.20
CA VAL A 119 -9.71 -0.51 -18.57
C VAL A 119 -8.66 0.58 -18.35
N THR A 120 -9.08 1.81 -18.08
CA THR A 120 -8.20 2.94 -17.79
C THR A 120 -7.98 3.07 -16.28
N GLU A 121 -6.82 3.59 -15.86
CA GLU A 121 -6.51 3.87 -14.45
C GLU A 121 -7.61 4.71 -13.77
N ALA A 122 -8.03 5.81 -14.42
CA ALA A 122 -9.11 6.65 -13.90
C ALA A 122 -10.44 5.87 -13.72
N GLY A 123 -10.77 4.98 -14.66
CA GLY A 123 -11.96 4.14 -14.57
C GLY A 123 -11.89 3.12 -13.44
N SER A 124 -10.76 2.42 -13.31
CA SER A 124 -10.47 1.50 -12.20
C SER A 124 -10.59 2.22 -10.85
N ARG A 125 -9.94 3.39 -10.71
CA ARG A 125 -9.98 4.19 -9.48
C ARG A 125 -11.39 4.61 -9.08
N ILE A 126 -12.24 5.01 -10.04
CA ILE A 126 -13.63 5.37 -9.72
C ILE A 126 -14.38 4.16 -9.17
N LEU A 127 -14.23 2.97 -9.78
CA LEU A 127 -14.87 1.75 -9.30
C LEU A 127 -14.36 1.33 -7.91
N ILE A 128 -13.05 1.38 -7.70
CA ILE A 128 -12.43 1.09 -6.39
C ILE A 128 -13.02 2.03 -5.34
N ASN A 129 -13.05 3.34 -5.60
CA ASN A 129 -13.63 4.32 -4.68
C ASN A 129 -15.09 4.03 -4.34
N MET A 130 -15.93 3.64 -5.30
CA MET A 130 -17.33 3.29 -5.01
C MET A 130 -17.46 2.11 -4.03
N LEU A 131 -16.62 1.08 -4.21
CA LEU A 131 -16.60 -0.09 -3.34
C LEU A 131 -16.05 0.24 -1.95
N LEU A 132 -14.95 1.01 -1.88
CA LEU A 132 -14.38 1.44 -0.62
C LEU A 132 -15.34 2.35 0.14
N LEU A 133 -15.99 3.31 -0.52
CA LEU A 133 -17.01 4.17 0.10
C LEU A 133 -18.15 3.36 0.72
N ARG A 134 -18.62 2.33 0.02
CA ARG A 134 -19.60 1.39 0.58
C ARG A 134 -19.06 0.73 1.84
N VAL A 135 -17.88 0.12 1.76
CA VAL A 135 -17.27 -0.60 2.90
C VAL A 135 -17.08 0.32 4.10
N VAL A 136 -16.45 1.48 3.93
CA VAL A 136 -16.20 2.41 5.04
C VAL A 136 -17.50 2.95 5.63
N SER A 137 -18.53 3.23 4.81
CA SER A 137 -19.82 3.70 5.30
C SER A 137 -20.54 2.68 6.20
N VAL A 138 -20.34 1.38 5.95
CA VAL A 138 -20.89 0.30 6.80
C VAL A 138 -20.10 0.16 8.09
N MET A 139 -18.78 0.34 8.03
CA MET A 139 -17.87 0.11 9.15
C MET A 139 -17.77 1.30 10.11
N CYS A 140 -18.18 2.50 9.71
CA CYS A 140 -18.28 3.66 10.59
C CYS A 140 -19.45 3.50 11.58
N LEU A 141 -19.14 3.07 12.80
CA LEU A 141 -20.11 2.79 13.85
C LEU A 141 -19.68 3.40 15.19
N GLY A 142 -20.59 4.15 15.81
CA GLY A 142 -20.38 4.77 17.12
C GLY A 142 -19.12 5.64 17.14
N ASP A 143 -18.19 5.32 18.04
CA ASP A 143 -16.94 6.06 18.22
C ASP A 143 -15.81 5.58 17.29
N THR A 144 -16.09 4.75 16.29
CA THR A 144 -15.09 4.26 15.32
C THR A 144 -15.34 4.85 13.95
N ALA A 145 -14.28 5.42 13.36
CA ALA A 145 -14.28 5.89 11.98
C ALA A 145 -13.36 5.01 11.11
N VAL A 146 -13.78 4.80 9.87
CA VAL A 146 -12.96 4.19 8.82
C VAL A 146 -12.76 5.21 7.71
N ASN A 147 -11.51 5.51 7.41
CA ASN A 147 -11.11 6.57 6.48
C ASN A 147 -10.33 5.97 5.30
N ILE A 148 -10.49 6.57 4.12
CA ILE A 148 -9.75 6.22 2.91
C ILE A 148 -8.72 7.32 2.66
N ILE A 149 -7.45 6.95 2.60
CA ILE A 149 -6.34 7.87 2.29
C ILE A 149 -5.77 7.45 0.93
N PRO A 150 -6.09 8.17 -0.15
CA PRO A 150 -5.52 7.88 -1.46
C PRO A 150 -4.04 8.27 -1.51
N GLU A 151 -3.28 7.58 -2.35
CA GLU A 151 -1.89 7.89 -2.69
C GLU A 151 -0.98 8.07 -1.45
N PHE A 152 -1.11 7.15 -0.48
CA PHE A 152 -0.35 7.23 0.76
C PHE A 152 1.15 6.94 0.52
N PRO A 153 2.06 7.89 0.79
CA PRO A 153 3.47 7.69 0.57
C PRO A 153 4.07 6.77 1.65
N LEU A 154 4.81 5.77 1.23
CA LEU A 154 5.65 4.97 2.13
C LEU A 154 7.10 5.45 2.07
N PRO A 155 7.68 5.84 3.22
CA PRO A 155 9.06 6.27 3.26
C PRO A 155 10.02 5.11 2.92
N ARG A 156 11.25 5.49 2.59
CA ARG A 156 12.32 4.54 2.27
C ARG A 156 12.50 3.54 3.40
N THR A 157 12.44 2.26 3.06
CA THR A 157 12.71 1.15 3.97
C THR A 157 13.95 0.40 3.48
N ILE A 158 14.90 0.17 4.39
CA ILE A 158 16.16 -0.52 4.09
C ILE A 158 16.06 -1.97 4.58
N PHE A 159 16.28 -2.91 3.67
CA PHE A 159 16.36 -4.33 3.95
C PHE A 159 17.81 -4.77 3.91
N ASN A 160 18.31 -5.24 5.05
CA ASN A 160 19.65 -5.80 5.14
C ASN A 160 19.58 -7.28 4.74
N GLN A 161 20.31 -7.67 3.69
CA GLN A 161 20.45 -9.06 3.27
C GLN A 161 21.92 -9.48 3.26
N ASP A 162 22.15 -10.78 3.17
CA ASP A 162 23.48 -11.38 2.97
C ASP A 162 24.13 -10.89 1.65
N SER A 163 23.30 -10.57 0.64
CA SER A 163 23.70 -10.10 -0.69
C SER A 163 23.97 -8.59 -0.77
N GLY A 164 23.66 -7.83 0.29
CA GLY A 164 23.80 -6.38 0.34
C GLY A 164 22.58 -5.67 0.94
N LYS A 165 22.59 -4.33 0.85
CA LYS A 165 21.46 -3.49 1.27
C LYS A 165 20.59 -3.18 0.07
N CYS A 166 19.32 -3.54 0.16
CA CYS A 166 18.30 -3.06 -0.78
C CYS A 166 17.42 -2.04 -0.08
N SER A 167 16.96 -1.02 -0.81
CA SER A 167 16.00 -0.07 -0.26
C SER A 167 14.87 0.19 -1.21
N PHE A 168 13.66 0.27 -0.66
CA PHE A 168 12.44 0.47 -1.43
C PHE A 168 11.62 1.62 -0.87
N SER A 169 10.92 2.32 -1.75
CA SER A 169 9.96 3.37 -1.43
C SER A 169 8.91 3.45 -2.52
N GLY A 170 7.79 4.11 -2.23
CA GLY A 170 6.74 4.34 -3.21
C GLY A 170 5.44 4.77 -2.56
N VAL A 171 4.34 4.46 -3.24
CA VAL A 171 3.00 4.89 -2.85
C VAL A 171 2.10 3.66 -2.75
N VAL A 172 1.22 3.65 -1.75
CA VAL A 172 0.06 2.75 -1.68
C VAL A 172 -1.13 3.52 -2.26
N ASP A 173 -1.81 2.93 -3.26
CA ASP A 173 -2.87 3.64 -3.99
C ASP A 173 -4.04 4.03 -3.07
N PHE A 174 -4.42 3.14 -2.15
CA PHE A 174 -5.35 3.47 -1.07
C PHE A 174 -4.94 2.81 0.24
N LEU A 175 -4.79 3.62 1.28
CA LEU A 175 -4.65 3.15 2.65
C LEU A 175 -6.01 3.32 3.35
N VAL A 176 -6.59 2.21 3.83
CA VAL A 176 -7.84 2.24 4.59
C VAL A 176 -7.52 2.09 6.07
N THR A 177 -7.91 3.08 6.87
CA THR A 177 -7.55 3.15 8.30
C THR A 177 -8.78 3.11 9.17
N LYS A 178 -8.79 2.27 10.21
CA LYS A 178 -9.84 2.19 11.22
C LYS A 178 -9.28 2.68 12.56
N LEU A 179 -9.93 3.68 13.16
CA LEU A 179 -9.47 4.34 14.39
C LEU A 179 -10.64 5.02 15.13
N PRO A 180 -10.45 5.45 16.39
CA PRO A 180 -11.45 6.23 17.10
C PRO A 180 -11.82 7.53 16.35
N ALA A 181 -13.10 7.81 16.18
CA ALA A 181 -13.64 8.90 15.36
C ALA A 181 -13.13 10.29 15.75
N ARG A 182 -12.74 10.48 17.02
CA ARG A 182 -12.13 11.72 17.51
C ARG A 182 -10.83 12.12 16.80
N TYR A 183 -10.15 11.20 16.13
CA TYR A 183 -8.90 11.48 15.40
C TYR A 183 -9.11 11.70 13.89
N THR A 184 -10.34 11.61 13.38
CA THR A 184 -10.62 11.70 11.94
C THR A 184 -10.16 13.02 11.33
N GLU A 185 -10.45 14.16 11.97
CA GLU A 185 -10.05 15.47 11.46
C GLU A 185 -8.52 15.62 11.39
N TYR A 186 -7.83 15.18 12.44
CA TYR A 186 -6.36 15.19 12.49
C TYR A 186 -5.74 14.30 11.40
N LEU A 187 -6.28 13.08 11.23
CA LEU A 187 -5.81 12.14 10.21
C LEU A 187 -6.04 12.68 8.80
N LEU A 188 -7.23 13.20 8.50
CA LEU A 188 -7.56 13.68 7.15
C LEU A 188 -6.85 15.00 6.81
N GLY A 189 -6.46 15.79 7.82
CA GLY A 189 -5.67 17.01 7.64
C GLY A 189 -4.21 16.74 7.24
N ASP A 190 -3.57 15.76 7.88
CA ASP A 190 -2.20 15.34 7.55
C ASP A 190 -2.00 13.83 7.84
N PRO A 191 -2.34 12.95 6.88
CA PRO A 191 -2.30 11.52 7.10
C PRO A 191 -0.89 10.97 7.40
N THR A 192 0.14 11.55 6.79
CA THR A 192 1.52 11.09 6.96
C THR A 192 2.03 11.40 8.35
N THR A 193 1.84 12.63 8.84
CA THR A 193 2.26 13.00 10.20
C THR A 193 1.44 12.27 11.26
N ALA A 194 0.14 12.08 11.00
CA ALA A 194 -0.77 11.34 11.88
C ALA A 194 -0.32 9.89 12.07
N LEU A 195 -0.02 9.18 10.99
CA LEU A 195 0.35 7.76 11.02
C LEU A 195 1.84 7.50 11.32
N ALA A 196 2.71 8.52 11.22
CA ALA A 196 4.10 8.41 11.65
C ALA A 196 4.28 8.39 13.17
N ASN A 197 3.25 8.78 13.93
CA ASN A 197 3.31 8.93 15.39
C ASN A 197 2.24 8.05 16.10
N PRO A 198 2.38 6.71 16.06
CA PRO A 198 1.38 5.79 16.60
C PRO A 198 1.21 5.91 18.13
N SER A 199 2.13 6.57 18.84
CA SER A 199 1.98 6.85 20.27
C SER A 199 0.85 7.84 20.59
N TYR A 200 0.46 8.70 19.64
CA TYR A 200 -0.60 9.69 19.82
C TYR A 200 -1.95 9.24 19.25
N ILE A 201 -1.93 8.30 18.30
CA ILE A 201 -3.12 7.67 17.73
C ILE A 201 -3.13 6.21 18.18
N GLN A 202 -3.94 5.90 19.18
CA GLN A 202 -4.06 4.54 19.66
C GLN A 202 -4.68 3.64 18.58
N GLY A 203 -3.92 2.63 18.15
CA GLY A 203 -4.42 1.46 17.42
C GLY A 203 -5.12 1.75 16.08
N PRO A 204 -4.53 2.52 15.14
CA PRO A 204 -5.02 2.49 13.77
C PRO A 204 -4.77 1.09 13.20
N THR A 205 -5.84 0.38 12.83
CA THR A 205 -5.73 -0.80 11.99
C THR A 205 -5.75 -0.34 10.54
N THR A 206 -4.73 -0.70 9.77
CA THR A 206 -4.55 -0.19 8.40
C THR A 206 -4.47 -1.33 7.39
N SER A 207 -5.31 -1.28 6.35
CA SER A 207 -5.28 -2.21 5.23
C SER A 207 -4.77 -1.52 3.97
N ASN A 208 -3.81 -2.15 3.29
CA ASN A 208 -3.18 -1.60 2.09
C ASN A 208 -3.92 -2.09 0.84
N ILE A 209 -4.29 -1.18 -0.05
CA ILE A 209 -4.97 -1.50 -1.31
C ILE A 209 -4.15 -0.93 -2.46
N PHE A 210 -3.76 -1.82 -3.37
CA PHE A 210 -2.94 -1.53 -4.53
C PHE A 210 -3.79 -1.62 -5.79
N GLU A 211 -3.76 -0.56 -6.57
CA GLU A 211 -4.32 -0.54 -7.91
C GLU A 211 -3.40 -1.33 -8.84
N ALA A 212 -4.00 -2.17 -9.66
CA ALA A 212 -3.30 -2.95 -10.66
C ALA A 212 -3.91 -2.69 -12.04
N LYS A 213 -3.08 -2.93 -13.06
CA LYS A 213 -3.54 -2.91 -14.45
C LYS A 213 -4.63 -3.95 -14.65
N HIS A 214 -5.64 -3.58 -15.44
CA HIS A 214 -6.84 -4.37 -15.65
C HIS A 214 -6.58 -5.76 -16.25
N ASP A 215 -5.57 -5.88 -17.11
CA ASP A 215 -5.23 -7.10 -17.84
C ASP A 215 -4.45 -8.12 -17.00
N ASN A 216 -3.81 -7.69 -15.91
CA ASN A 216 -2.99 -8.58 -15.08
C ASN A 216 -2.87 -8.11 -13.63
N VAL A 217 -3.95 -8.27 -12.86
CA VAL A 217 -3.97 -7.91 -11.43
C VAL A 217 -2.92 -8.68 -10.63
N ARG A 218 -2.61 -9.93 -10.99
CA ARG A 218 -1.62 -10.74 -10.29
C ARG A 218 -0.18 -10.21 -10.42
N ALA A 219 0.14 -9.51 -11.51
CA ALA A 219 1.47 -8.94 -11.71
C ALA A 219 1.83 -7.84 -10.68
N ALA A 220 0.83 -7.24 -10.03
CA ALA A 220 1.06 -6.26 -8.97
C ALA A 220 1.30 -6.89 -7.58
N LEU A 221 1.16 -8.21 -7.43
CA LEU A 221 1.35 -8.88 -6.13
C LEU A 221 2.77 -8.72 -5.56
N PRO A 222 3.87 -8.82 -6.34
CA PRO A 222 5.21 -8.55 -5.82
C PRO A 222 5.38 -7.14 -5.27
N GLN A 223 4.89 -6.13 -6.02
CA GLN A 223 4.85 -4.74 -5.58
C GLN A 223 4.11 -4.60 -4.23
N ALA A 224 2.91 -5.19 -4.14
CA ALA A 224 2.08 -5.15 -2.94
C ALA A 224 2.76 -5.84 -1.74
N ALA A 225 3.44 -6.97 -1.97
CA ALA A 225 4.16 -7.71 -0.94
C ALA A 225 5.34 -6.91 -0.38
N ILE A 226 6.12 -6.22 -1.23
CA ILE A 226 7.22 -5.36 -0.78
C ILE A 226 6.73 -4.14 -0.04
N ALA A 227 5.65 -3.51 -0.50
CA ALA A 227 5.06 -2.39 0.21
C ALA A 227 4.50 -2.81 1.57
N ALA A 228 3.84 -3.97 1.67
CA ALA A 228 3.38 -4.54 2.95
C ALA A 228 4.56 -4.90 3.87
N SER A 229 5.63 -5.49 3.33
CA SER A 229 6.86 -5.77 4.09
C SER A 229 7.52 -4.49 4.62
N SER A 230 7.58 -3.45 3.79
CA SER A 230 8.10 -2.13 4.17
C SER A 230 7.24 -1.52 5.27
N TYR A 231 5.92 -1.60 5.14
CA TYR A 231 4.98 -1.12 6.14
C TYR A 231 5.14 -1.85 7.48
N CYS A 232 5.24 -3.18 7.46
CA CYS A 232 5.53 -3.99 8.65
C CYS A 232 6.81 -3.53 9.34
N GLN A 233 7.87 -3.28 8.58
CA GLN A 233 9.14 -2.83 9.15
C GLN A 233 9.06 -1.43 9.76
N LEU A 234 8.40 -0.48 9.09
CA LEU A 234 8.24 0.89 9.56
C LEU A 234 7.38 0.98 10.82
N GLN A 235 6.31 0.18 10.89
CA GLN A 235 5.34 0.21 11.99
C GLN A 235 5.62 -0.82 13.09
N GLY A 236 6.65 -1.65 12.95
CA GLY A 236 6.95 -2.72 13.89
C GLY A 236 5.87 -3.82 13.94
N LEU A 237 5.18 -4.06 12.83
CA LEU A 237 4.14 -5.08 12.70
C LEU A 237 4.72 -6.40 12.19
N PHE A 238 4.05 -7.50 12.55
CA PHE A 238 4.37 -8.83 12.02
C PHE A 238 3.47 -9.25 10.87
N VAL A 239 2.25 -8.72 10.79
CA VAL A 239 1.27 -9.11 9.78
C VAL A 239 0.62 -7.86 9.21
N VAL A 240 0.44 -7.85 7.89
CA VAL A 240 -0.36 -6.88 7.16
C VAL A 240 -1.21 -7.61 6.14
N ARG A 241 -2.51 -7.32 6.12
CA ARG A 241 -3.41 -7.71 5.03
C ARG A 241 -3.57 -6.59 4.04
N GLY A 242 -3.80 -6.98 2.81
CA GLY A 242 -4.06 -6.02 1.76
C GLY A 242 -4.78 -6.64 0.59
N VAL A 243 -4.96 -5.81 -0.42
CA VAL A 243 -5.73 -6.12 -1.61
C VAL A 243 -5.01 -5.60 -2.83
N VAL A 244 -5.01 -6.38 -3.90
CA VAL A 244 -4.59 -5.94 -5.23
C VAL A 244 -5.82 -5.98 -6.13
N THR A 245 -6.11 -4.89 -6.83
CA THR A 245 -7.37 -4.76 -7.58
C THR A 245 -7.30 -3.87 -8.81
N SER A 246 -8.10 -4.18 -9.82
CA SER A 246 -8.42 -3.30 -10.95
C SER A 246 -9.81 -2.66 -10.84
N GLY A 247 -10.44 -2.69 -9.66
CA GLY A 247 -11.85 -2.35 -9.45
C GLY A 247 -12.81 -3.48 -9.87
N GLU A 248 -12.47 -4.23 -10.91
CA GLU A 248 -13.29 -5.35 -11.42
C GLU A 248 -12.84 -6.71 -10.88
N GLN A 249 -11.53 -6.86 -10.70
CA GLN A 249 -10.88 -8.09 -10.25
C GLN A 249 -10.14 -7.80 -8.93
N TRP A 250 -10.16 -8.77 -8.02
CA TRP A 250 -9.74 -8.59 -6.64
C TRP A 250 -8.92 -9.80 -6.18
N ILE A 251 -7.72 -9.55 -5.67
CA ILE A 251 -6.87 -10.55 -5.02
C ILE A 251 -6.60 -10.05 -3.60
N PHE A 252 -6.99 -10.86 -2.63
CA PHE A 252 -6.71 -10.60 -1.22
C PHE A 252 -5.39 -11.25 -0.86
N PHE A 253 -4.57 -10.58 -0.05
CA PHE A 253 -3.30 -11.14 0.39
C PHE A 253 -3.02 -10.82 1.85
N MET A 254 -2.13 -11.62 2.43
CA MET A 254 -1.56 -11.41 3.74
C MET A 254 -0.04 -11.53 3.62
N TYR A 255 0.67 -10.56 4.16
CA TYR A 255 2.10 -10.64 4.37
C TYR A 255 2.39 -10.90 5.83
N GLU A 256 3.23 -11.89 6.10
CA GLU A 256 3.74 -12.23 7.42
C GLU A 256 5.26 -12.04 7.43
N ARG A 257 5.76 -11.30 8.43
CA ARG A 257 7.17 -11.13 8.72
C ARG A 257 7.61 -12.15 9.76
N HIS A 258 8.68 -12.86 9.49
CA HIS A 258 9.30 -13.77 10.45
C HIS A 258 10.39 -13.04 11.27
N THR A 259 10.71 -13.59 12.43
CA THR A 259 11.72 -13.02 13.34
C THR A 259 13.15 -13.09 12.80
N ASP A 260 13.42 -14.00 11.86
CA ASP A 260 14.71 -14.16 11.18
C ASP A 260 14.91 -13.16 10.02
N GLY A 261 13.97 -12.24 9.81
CA GLY A 261 14.00 -11.26 8.74
C GLY A 261 13.45 -11.75 7.40
N THR A 262 13.04 -13.02 7.30
CA THR A 262 12.33 -13.55 6.13
C THR A 262 10.85 -13.16 6.15
N GLY A 263 10.14 -13.46 5.07
CA GLY A 263 8.69 -13.24 5.02
C GLY A 263 7.94 -14.27 4.20
N LEU A 264 6.62 -14.22 4.31
CA LEU A 264 5.70 -15.05 3.55
C LEU A 264 4.51 -14.20 3.10
N VAL A 265 4.29 -14.14 1.79
CA VAL A 265 3.05 -13.59 1.23
C VAL A 265 2.11 -14.73 0.84
N ARG A 266 0.89 -14.73 1.38
CA ARG A 266 -0.18 -15.61 0.94
C ARG A 266 -1.23 -14.83 0.17
N SER A 267 -1.70 -15.36 -0.95
CA SER A 267 -2.68 -14.67 -1.80
C SER A 267 -3.83 -15.55 -2.22
N SER A 268 -5.01 -14.96 -2.34
CA SER A 268 -6.21 -15.62 -2.79
C SER A 268 -6.21 -15.91 -4.30
N PRO A 269 -7.10 -16.81 -4.77
CA PRO A 269 -7.57 -16.75 -6.14
C PRO A 269 -8.13 -15.37 -6.47
N GLN A 270 -8.27 -15.10 -7.78
CA GLN A 270 -8.91 -13.88 -8.24
C GLN A 270 -10.42 -13.98 -8.07
N TYR A 271 -11.01 -12.99 -7.41
CA TYR A 271 -12.46 -12.77 -7.37
C TYR A 271 -12.83 -11.68 -8.37
N THR A 272 -14.02 -11.77 -8.96
CA THR A 272 -14.52 -10.79 -9.92
C THR A 272 -15.87 -10.29 -9.47
N LEU A 273 -16.18 -9.01 -9.76
CA LEU A 273 -17.53 -8.50 -9.51
C LEU A 273 -18.56 -9.20 -10.41
N GLY A 274 -18.15 -9.61 -11.60
CA GLY A 274 -19.05 -10.19 -12.60
C GLY A 274 -19.89 -9.14 -13.31
N ARG A 275 -20.46 -9.50 -14.46
CA ARG A 275 -21.22 -8.55 -15.30
C ARG A 275 -22.48 -8.08 -14.60
N ASN A 276 -23.12 -8.95 -13.82
CA ASN A 276 -24.36 -8.70 -13.11
C ASN A 276 -24.14 -8.43 -11.61
N LEU A 277 -22.89 -8.18 -11.21
CA LEU A 277 -22.51 -7.91 -9.82
C LEU A 277 -22.76 -9.10 -8.88
N GLU A 278 -22.75 -10.33 -9.40
CA GLU A 278 -22.92 -11.55 -8.63
C GLU A 278 -21.80 -11.77 -7.59
N GLY A 279 -20.60 -11.23 -7.84
CA GLY A 279 -19.48 -11.31 -6.91
C GLY A 279 -19.39 -10.14 -5.92
N LEU A 280 -20.27 -9.14 -6.03
CA LEU A 280 -20.18 -7.90 -5.25
C LEU A 280 -20.24 -8.16 -3.74
N ALA A 281 -21.19 -8.98 -3.28
CA ALA A 281 -21.37 -9.29 -1.87
C ALA A 281 -20.11 -9.95 -1.28
N LEU A 282 -19.53 -10.89 -2.02
CA LEU A 282 -18.32 -11.59 -1.61
C LEU A 282 -17.12 -10.63 -1.51
N VAL A 283 -16.89 -9.80 -2.53
CA VAL A 283 -15.79 -8.83 -2.53
C VAL A 283 -15.93 -7.83 -1.38
N LEU A 284 -17.13 -7.27 -1.15
CA LEU A 284 -17.39 -6.35 -0.04
C LEU A 284 -17.16 -7.00 1.31
N GLY A 285 -17.59 -8.25 1.49
CA GLY A 285 -17.36 -9.02 2.72
C GLY A 285 -15.88 -9.26 3.00
N LEU A 286 -15.13 -9.69 1.97
CA LEU A 286 -13.68 -9.90 2.09
C LEU A 286 -12.90 -8.59 2.31
N LEU A 287 -13.33 -7.48 1.71
CA LEU A 287 -12.75 -6.16 1.98
C LEU A 287 -12.94 -5.76 3.45
N ARG A 288 -14.16 -5.92 3.96
CA ARG A 288 -14.47 -5.64 5.35
C ARG A 288 -13.64 -6.50 6.30
N ASP A 289 -13.54 -7.80 6.05
CA ASP A 289 -12.66 -8.70 6.84
C ASP A 289 -11.19 -8.25 6.80
N SER A 290 -10.68 -7.93 5.61
CA SER A 290 -9.30 -7.47 5.43
C SER A 290 -9.01 -6.19 6.22
N ILE A 291 -9.98 -5.28 6.35
CA ILE A 291 -9.86 -4.05 7.14
C ILE A 291 -9.99 -4.33 8.64
N ASP A 292 -10.98 -5.13 9.06
CA ASP A 292 -11.19 -5.46 10.47
C ASP A 292 -9.99 -6.23 11.05
N ASN A 293 -9.35 -7.06 10.23
CA ASN A 293 -8.25 -7.94 10.62
C ASN A 293 -6.90 -7.52 10.01
N ALA A 294 -6.72 -6.25 9.65
CA ALA A 294 -5.60 -5.85 8.79
C ALA A 294 -4.20 -6.15 9.35
N THR A 295 -4.06 -6.30 10.67
CA THR A 295 -2.80 -6.65 11.33
C THR A 295 -2.86 -7.99 12.08
N SER A 296 -3.90 -8.80 11.85
CA SER A 296 -4.08 -10.12 12.48
C SER A 296 -3.69 -11.25 11.54
N SER A 297 -3.07 -12.29 12.10
CA SER A 297 -2.84 -13.58 11.43
C SER A 297 -4.09 -14.46 11.35
N ASP A 298 -5.21 -14.10 11.98
CA ASP A 298 -6.36 -15.01 12.12
C ASP A 298 -7.10 -15.30 10.80
N HIS A 299 -7.04 -16.52 10.29
CA HIS A 299 -7.67 -16.86 9.02
C HIS A 299 -9.15 -17.23 9.16
N THR A 300 -10.00 -16.33 9.67
CA THR A 300 -11.43 -16.63 9.92
C THR A 300 -12.18 -17.15 8.69
N PHE A 301 -11.90 -16.57 7.52
CA PHE A 301 -12.53 -16.94 6.24
C PHE A 301 -11.60 -17.67 5.28
N PHE A 302 -10.32 -17.83 5.62
CA PHE A 302 -9.33 -18.39 4.72
C PHE A 302 -8.63 -19.62 5.31
N THR A 303 -8.06 -20.46 4.47
CA THR A 303 -7.19 -21.58 4.84
C THR A 303 -5.94 -21.56 3.97
N THR A 304 -4.84 -22.12 4.48
CA THR A 304 -3.58 -22.24 3.74
C THR A 304 -3.35 -23.64 3.17
N THR A 305 -4.27 -24.57 3.47
CA THR A 305 -4.26 -25.97 3.05
C THR A 305 -5.53 -26.31 2.30
#